data_AF-A0A6S7IX62-F1
#
_entry.id   AF-A0A6S7IX62-F1
#
_cell.length_a   1.000
_cell.length_b   1.000
_cell.length_c   1.000
_cell.angle_alpha   90.00
_cell.angle_beta   90.00
_cell.angle_gamma   90.00
#
_symmetry.space_group_name_H-M   'P 1'
#
loop_
_entity.id
_entity.type
_entity.pdbx_description
1 polymer ?
#
loop_
_entity_poly.entity_id
_entity_poly.type
_entity_poly.pdbx_seq_one_letter_code
_entity_poly.pdbx_strand_id
1 'polypeptide(L)'
;ESSKVQLQQSKDNPIVYDNYKVSSLVSSLEQMIEKGELTENEVHQVNEIERIMSEKGDQVSKGHLQLLETLLERYEHSAEDLVLTNIVQTLGLVVLCDNIILMVCQDPVSKPVFKLAREFPRLNSPEVQCAVVELFTNICSTDAGREIFVAENKSGARRDLQESNMDPKGSNMDKQGLNVEHHETLVDHRDVIEVTVKAMLDGNRELLVRAAGLVYNISMAKVSEESALECSSAILECLRRDDLETSTVYHCLFALNNFMKISPEIVNLTNLIGIELSRFLKLSKSIEEICNELEQYLIV
;
A
#
# COMPACT_ATOMS: atom_id res chain seq x y z
N GLU A 1 14.47 8.80 29.91
CA GLU A 1 14.42 9.99 29.04
C GLU A 1 14.16 9.48 27.63
N SER A 2 12.91 9.55 27.18
CA SER A 2 12.45 8.94 25.94
C SER A 2 12.68 9.91 24.77
N SER A 3 13.28 9.39 23.72
CA SER A 3 13.70 10.08 22.50
C SER A 3 12.56 10.86 21.85
N LYS A 4 12.69 12.18 21.81
CA LYS A 4 11.96 13.03 20.86
C LYS A 4 12.48 12.71 19.47
N VAL A 5 11.77 11.85 18.73
CA VAL A 5 11.88 11.79 17.27
C VAL A 5 11.39 13.14 16.75
N GLN A 6 12.32 14.01 16.37
CA GLN A 6 12.02 15.28 15.74
C GLN A 6 11.39 14.98 14.38
N LEU A 7 10.08 15.26 14.26
CA LEU A 7 9.39 15.41 12.98
C LEU A 7 10.01 16.60 12.23
N GLN A 8 11.11 16.34 11.53
CA GLN A 8 11.58 17.13 10.39
C GLN A 8 11.23 16.38 9.10
N GLN A 9 9.96 16.02 8.93
CA GLN A 9 9.44 15.66 7.62
C GLN A 9 9.11 16.97 6.91
N SER A 10 9.75 17.24 5.78
CA SER A 10 9.39 18.39 4.95
C SER A 10 7.95 18.21 4.47
N LYS A 11 7.16 19.28 4.61
CA LYS A 11 5.82 19.42 4.03
C LYS A 11 5.89 18.87 2.59
N ASP A 12 5.04 17.89 2.27
CA ASP A 12 4.89 17.26 0.94
C ASP A 12 5.84 16.11 0.55
N ASN A 13 6.72 15.61 1.42
CA ASN A 13 7.43 14.36 1.11
C ASN A 13 6.57 13.14 1.46
N PRO A 14 6.57 12.09 0.62
CA PRO A 14 5.91 10.83 0.93
C PRO A 14 6.59 10.15 2.12
N ILE A 15 5.81 9.38 2.87
CA ILE A 15 6.29 8.50 3.93
C ILE A 15 6.98 7.29 3.31
N VAL A 16 8.14 6.95 3.86
CA VAL A 16 8.93 5.78 3.47
C VAL A 16 9.38 5.06 4.74
N TYR A 17 9.32 3.73 4.70
CA TYR A 17 9.84 2.83 5.71
C TYR A 17 11.09 2.13 5.19
N ASP A 18 12.26 2.57 5.62
CA ASP A 18 13.58 2.09 5.16
C ASP A 18 14.48 1.56 6.30
N ASN A 19 13.92 1.42 7.50
CA ASN A 19 14.66 1.12 8.73
C ASN A 19 14.78 -0.38 9.06
N TYR A 20 14.35 -1.27 8.16
CA TYR A 20 14.47 -2.73 8.35
C TYR A 20 15.88 -3.22 8.08
N LYS A 21 16.28 -4.27 8.81
CA LYS A 21 17.55 -4.97 8.58
C LYS A 21 17.28 -6.20 7.72
N VAL A 22 17.81 -6.21 6.50
CA VAL A 22 17.68 -7.36 5.59
C VAL A 22 18.39 -8.61 6.12
N SER A 23 19.38 -8.45 7.01
CA SER A 23 19.99 -9.57 7.73
C SER A 23 18.98 -10.44 8.47
N SER A 24 17.82 -9.88 8.85
CA SER A 24 16.73 -10.63 9.47
C SER A 24 16.13 -11.68 8.52
N LEU A 25 16.13 -11.45 7.21
CA LEU A 25 15.63 -12.41 6.22
C LEU A 25 16.49 -13.67 6.18
N VAL A 26 17.81 -13.52 6.02
CA VAL A 26 18.74 -14.67 6.02
C VAL A 26 18.59 -15.47 7.30
N SER A 27 18.63 -14.79 8.46
CA SER A 27 18.47 -15.47 9.74
C SER A 27 17.14 -16.17 9.91
N SER A 28 16.04 -15.62 9.39
CA SER A 28 14.73 -16.31 9.43
C SER A 28 14.66 -17.54 8.52
N LEU A 29 15.43 -17.55 7.43
CA LEU A 29 15.48 -18.67 6.48
C LEU A 29 16.49 -19.75 6.88
N GLU A 30 17.33 -19.55 7.90
CA GLU A 30 18.39 -20.49 8.33
C GLU A 30 17.89 -21.92 8.48
N GLN A 31 16.76 -22.14 9.17
CA GLN A 31 16.21 -23.48 9.37
C GLN A 31 15.77 -24.13 8.05
N MET A 32 15.30 -23.34 7.09
CA MET A 32 14.85 -23.82 5.78
C MET A 32 16.05 -24.13 4.88
N ILE A 33 17.12 -23.35 5.01
CA ILE A 33 18.41 -23.61 4.38
C ILE A 33 19.00 -24.92 4.91
N GLU A 34 19.01 -25.13 6.23
CA GLU A 34 19.52 -26.37 6.86
C GLU A 34 18.72 -27.60 6.45
N LYS A 35 17.40 -27.47 6.27
CA LYS A 35 16.52 -28.54 5.79
C LYS A 35 16.64 -28.81 4.28
N GLY A 36 17.37 -27.97 3.54
CA GLY A 36 17.51 -28.07 2.09
C GLY A 36 16.24 -27.69 1.32
N GLU A 37 15.37 -26.85 1.91
CA GLU A 37 14.16 -26.35 1.26
C GLU A 37 14.44 -25.21 0.27
N LEU A 38 15.62 -24.58 0.39
CA LEU A 38 16.14 -23.60 -0.57
C LEU A 38 17.30 -24.22 -1.36
N THR A 39 17.33 -23.95 -2.66
CA THR A 39 18.43 -24.29 -3.55
C THR A 39 19.66 -23.41 -3.28
N GLU A 40 20.85 -23.89 -3.64
CA GLU A 40 22.09 -23.11 -3.51
C GLU A 40 22.01 -21.75 -4.21
N ASN A 41 21.32 -21.68 -5.35
CA ASN A 41 21.10 -20.44 -6.09
C ASN A 41 20.15 -19.48 -5.34
N GLU A 42 19.06 -19.97 -4.74
CA GLU A 42 18.16 -19.15 -3.93
C GLU A 42 18.92 -18.58 -2.72
N VAL A 43 19.70 -19.41 -2.02
CA VAL A 43 20.54 -18.95 -0.90
C VAL A 43 21.56 -17.90 -1.34
N HIS A 44 22.20 -18.10 -2.49
CA HIS A 44 23.12 -17.10 -3.04
C HIS A 44 22.43 -15.76 -3.30
N GLN A 45 21.24 -15.77 -3.92
CA GLN A 45 20.49 -14.56 -4.22
C GLN A 45 19.96 -13.85 -2.96
N VAL A 46 19.52 -14.58 -1.93
CA VAL A 46 19.11 -13.95 -0.65
C VAL A 46 20.31 -13.22 -0.02
N ASN A 47 21.49 -13.84 0.02
CA ASN A 47 22.71 -13.20 0.52
C ASN A 47 23.13 -11.99 -0.34
N GLU A 48 22.93 -12.06 -1.66
CA GLU A 48 23.19 -10.94 -2.56
C GLU A 48 22.26 -9.75 -2.27
N ILE A 49 20.97 -9.99 -2.06
CA ILE A 49 20.00 -8.96 -1.65
C ILE A 49 20.44 -8.31 -0.33
N GLU A 50 20.81 -9.12 0.68
CA GLU A 50 21.29 -8.60 1.97
C GLU A 50 22.49 -7.68 1.80
N ARG A 51 23.49 -8.10 1.01
CA ARG A 51 24.68 -7.32 0.74
C ARG A 51 24.34 -6.00 0.03
N ILE A 52 23.55 -6.04 -1.03
CA ILE A 52 23.15 -4.85 -1.81
C ILE A 52 22.42 -3.86 -0.91
N MET A 53 21.41 -4.32 -0.16
CA MET A 53 20.61 -3.44 0.71
C MET A 53 21.43 -2.86 1.87
N SER A 54 22.35 -3.64 2.45
CA SER A 54 23.25 -3.17 3.52
C SER A 54 24.23 -2.10 3.02
N GLU A 55 24.67 -2.20 1.77
CA GLU A 55 25.53 -1.22 1.10
C GLU A 55 24.76 -0.01 0.55
N LYS A 56 23.42 0.03 0.71
CA LYS A 56 22.51 1.00 0.08
C LYS A 56 22.68 1.06 -1.44
N GLY A 57 22.94 -0.09 -2.06
CA GLY A 57 23.04 -0.23 -3.51
C GLY A 57 21.67 -0.33 -4.18
N ASP A 58 21.66 -0.08 -5.48
CA ASP A 58 20.48 -0.09 -6.37
C ASP A 58 20.51 -1.25 -7.39
N GLN A 59 21.47 -2.16 -7.25
CA GLN A 59 21.76 -3.24 -8.21
C GLN A 59 20.80 -4.43 -8.11
N VAL A 60 19.63 -4.24 -7.49
CA VAL A 60 18.64 -5.31 -7.35
C VAL A 60 18.11 -5.67 -8.73
N SER A 61 18.16 -6.96 -9.08
CA SER A 61 17.78 -7.44 -10.41
C SER A 61 16.34 -7.96 -10.44
N LYS A 62 15.82 -8.18 -11.66
CA LYS A 62 14.55 -8.90 -11.85
C LYS A 62 14.57 -10.29 -11.19
N GLY A 63 15.73 -10.97 -11.19
CA GLY A 63 15.87 -12.28 -10.55
C GLY A 63 15.67 -12.21 -9.04
N HIS A 64 16.14 -11.13 -8.40
CA HIS A 64 15.92 -10.90 -6.96
C HIS A 64 14.45 -10.65 -6.63
N LEU A 65 13.76 -9.87 -7.46
CA LEU A 65 12.31 -9.67 -7.31
C LEU A 65 11.55 -11.01 -7.46
N GLN A 66 11.87 -11.79 -8.50
CA GLN A 66 11.26 -13.10 -8.75
C GLN A 66 11.51 -14.09 -7.61
N LEU A 67 12.69 -14.06 -6.99
CA LEU A 67 12.99 -14.85 -5.79
C LEU A 67 12.06 -14.46 -4.64
N LEU A 68 11.96 -13.17 -4.32
CA LEU A 68 11.11 -12.69 -3.23
C LEU A 68 9.64 -13.00 -3.48
N GLU A 69 9.17 -12.85 -4.72
CA GLU A 69 7.83 -13.24 -5.16
C GLU A 69 7.60 -14.75 -4.97
N THR A 70 8.57 -15.60 -5.34
CA THR A 70 8.51 -17.06 -5.15
C THR A 70 8.48 -17.45 -3.67
N LEU A 71 9.30 -16.79 -2.84
CA LEU A 71 9.33 -17.03 -1.40
C LEU A 71 8.02 -16.57 -0.75
N LEU A 72 7.46 -15.43 -1.18
CA LEU A 72 6.17 -14.94 -0.71
C LEU A 72 5.06 -15.97 -0.98
N GLU A 73 4.96 -16.50 -2.20
CA GLU A 73 4.00 -17.56 -2.55
C GLU A 73 4.25 -18.86 -1.76
N ARG A 74 5.51 -19.20 -1.49
CA ARG A 74 5.86 -20.42 -0.73
C ARG A 74 5.43 -20.34 0.73
N TYR A 75 5.49 -19.16 1.33
CA TYR A 75 5.29 -18.98 2.77
C TYR A 75 4.00 -18.23 3.17
N GLU A 76 3.19 -17.74 2.21
CA GLU A 76 1.93 -17.02 2.48
C GLU A 76 0.92 -17.78 3.34
N HIS A 77 0.96 -19.12 3.32
CA HIS A 77 0.06 -19.99 4.09
C HIS A 77 0.81 -20.85 5.12
N SER A 78 2.08 -20.54 5.35
CA SER A 78 2.88 -21.22 6.36
C SER A 78 2.55 -20.65 7.76
N ALA A 79 2.91 -21.40 8.81
CA ALA A 79 2.84 -20.91 10.18
C ALA A 79 4.06 -20.03 10.56
N GLU A 80 4.93 -19.71 9.59
CA GLU A 80 6.21 -19.05 9.80
C GLU A 80 6.07 -17.54 9.62
N ASP A 81 5.27 -16.90 10.49
CA ASP A 81 4.95 -15.46 10.41
C ASP A 81 6.21 -14.58 10.37
N LEU A 82 7.28 -14.98 11.05
CA LEU A 82 8.55 -14.26 11.04
C LEU A 82 9.22 -14.29 9.66
N VAL A 83 9.19 -15.44 8.98
CA VAL A 83 9.73 -15.59 7.62
C VAL A 83 8.93 -14.72 6.66
N LEU A 84 7.60 -14.82 6.72
CA LEU A 84 6.71 -14.03 5.87
C LEU A 84 6.89 -12.53 6.11
N THR A 85 6.97 -12.09 7.37
CA THR A 85 7.24 -10.70 7.74
C THR A 85 8.55 -10.20 7.12
N ASN A 86 9.64 -10.96 7.23
CA ASN A 86 10.93 -10.55 6.69
C ASN A 86 10.97 -10.55 5.16
N ILE A 87 10.25 -11.47 4.50
CA ILE A 87 10.10 -11.46 3.03
C ILE A 87 9.40 -10.16 2.60
N VAL A 88 8.28 -9.82 3.25
CA VAL A 88 7.49 -8.63 2.93
C VAL A 88 8.28 -7.34 3.23
N GLN A 89 8.99 -7.26 4.35
CA GLN A 89 9.85 -6.12 4.68
C GLN A 89 11.01 -5.96 3.69
N THR A 90 11.64 -7.07 3.28
CA THR A 90 12.71 -7.05 2.27
C THR A 90 12.17 -6.59 0.93
N LEU A 91 10.98 -7.06 0.54
CA LEU A 91 10.29 -6.56 -0.64
C LEU A 91 10.01 -5.06 -0.51
N GLY A 92 9.58 -4.59 0.67
CA GLY A 92 9.36 -3.17 0.99
C GLY A 92 10.59 -2.30 0.78
N LEU A 93 11.80 -2.81 1.05
CA LEU A 93 13.04 -2.11 0.75
C LEU A 93 13.39 -2.17 -0.74
N VAL A 94 13.22 -3.34 -1.35
CA VAL A 94 13.56 -3.60 -2.75
C VAL A 94 12.70 -2.78 -3.71
N VAL A 95 11.43 -2.51 -3.38
CA VAL A 95 10.56 -1.62 -4.19
C VAL A 95 10.96 -0.15 -4.14
N LEU A 96 11.89 0.27 -3.27
CA LEU A 96 12.44 1.63 -3.30
C LEU A 96 13.49 1.81 -4.41
N CYS A 97 13.91 0.74 -5.07
CA CYS A 97 14.78 0.81 -6.24
C CYS A 97 13.95 1.13 -7.50
N ASP A 98 14.29 2.19 -8.24
CA ASP A 98 13.55 2.68 -9.40
C ASP A 98 13.25 1.59 -10.45
N ASN A 99 14.24 0.76 -10.76
CA ASN A 99 14.08 -0.33 -11.72
C ASN A 99 13.09 -1.40 -11.23
N ILE A 100 13.04 -1.64 -9.92
CA ILE A 100 12.16 -2.64 -9.32
C ILE A 100 10.73 -2.13 -9.25
N ILE A 101 10.50 -0.91 -8.78
CA ILE A 101 9.13 -0.36 -8.73
C ILE A 101 8.49 -0.34 -10.11
N LEU A 102 9.26 0.06 -11.13
CA LEU A 102 8.79 0.00 -12.52
C LEU A 102 8.43 -1.43 -12.94
N MET A 103 9.21 -2.43 -12.54
CA MET A 103 8.87 -3.82 -12.79
C MET A 103 7.59 -4.21 -12.06
N VAL A 104 7.46 -3.94 -10.76
CA VAL A 104 6.26 -4.24 -9.95
C VAL A 104 5.01 -3.63 -10.60
N CYS A 105 5.10 -2.41 -11.10
CA CYS A 105 4.03 -1.67 -11.76
C CYS A 105 3.65 -2.16 -13.18
N GLN A 106 4.52 -2.90 -13.89
CA GLN A 106 4.31 -3.27 -15.31
C GLN A 106 3.29 -4.38 -15.54
N ASP A 107 3.05 -5.27 -14.56
CA ASP A 107 2.04 -6.34 -14.66
C ASP A 107 1.34 -6.51 -13.31
N PRO A 108 0.28 -5.75 -13.06
CA PRO A 108 -0.36 -5.75 -11.76
C PRO A 108 -1.21 -7.01 -11.51
N VAL A 109 -1.68 -7.70 -12.54
CA VAL A 109 -2.67 -8.79 -12.39
C VAL A 109 -2.03 -10.09 -11.90
N SER A 110 -0.78 -10.34 -12.28
CA SER A 110 -0.12 -11.63 -12.07
C SER A 110 0.79 -11.68 -10.84
N LYS A 111 0.89 -10.58 -10.07
CA LYS A 111 1.96 -10.45 -9.07
C LYS A 111 1.52 -10.83 -7.66
N PRO A 112 2.38 -11.57 -6.93
CA PRO A 112 2.18 -11.88 -5.51
C PRO A 112 1.87 -10.66 -4.64
N VAL A 113 2.35 -9.47 -5.00
CA VAL A 113 2.06 -8.21 -4.29
C VAL A 113 0.57 -7.85 -4.29
N PHE A 114 -0.12 -7.98 -5.43
CA PHE A 114 -1.57 -7.69 -5.48
C PHE A 114 -2.39 -8.79 -4.81
N LYS A 115 -1.94 -10.05 -4.91
CA LYS A 115 -2.53 -11.14 -4.13
C LYS A 115 -2.43 -10.86 -2.63
N LEU A 116 -1.29 -10.35 -2.16
CA LEU A 116 -1.07 -9.99 -0.76
C LEU A 116 -2.05 -8.90 -0.29
N ALA A 117 -2.39 -7.93 -1.13
CA ALA A 117 -3.43 -6.93 -0.81
C ALA A 117 -4.81 -7.59 -0.59
N ARG A 118 -5.22 -8.47 -1.51
CA ARG A 118 -6.50 -9.20 -1.44
C ARG A 118 -6.60 -10.14 -0.25
N GLU A 119 -5.49 -10.77 0.11
CA GLU A 119 -5.40 -11.70 1.23
C GLU A 119 -5.16 -11.00 2.58
N PHE A 120 -4.86 -9.69 2.60
CA PHE A 120 -4.64 -8.91 3.81
C PHE A 120 -5.67 -9.14 4.92
N PRO A 121 -6.99 -9.19 4.65
CA PRO A 121 -8.00 -9.41 5.69
C PRO A 121 -7.95 -10.81 6.33
N ARG A 122 -7.25 -11.75 5.70
CA ARG A 122 -7.09 -13.13 6.18
C ARG A 122 -5.75 -13.35 6.90
N LEU A 123 -4.86 -12.35 6.90
CA LEU A 123 -3.61 -12.39 7.64
C LEU A 123 -3.90 -12.28 9.15
N ASN A 124 -3.47 -13.29 9.91
CA ASN A 124 -3.74 -13.34 11.35
C ASN A 124 -2.66 -12.67 12.21
N SER A 125 -1.43 -12.53 11.70
CA SER A 125 -0.33 -11.91 12.42
C SER A 125 -0.35 -10.39 12.24
N PRO A 126 -0.43 -9.61 13.33
CA PRO A 126 -0.29 -8.16 13.29
C PRO A 126 1.05 -7.70 12.69
N GLU A 127 2.12 -8.46 12.91
CA GLU A 127 3.45 -8.16 12.39
C GLU A 127 3.49 -8.27 10.86
N VAL A 128 2.89 -9.33 10.30
CA VAL A 128 2.76 -9.49 8.84
C VAL A 128 1.87 -8.38 8.28
N GLN A 129 0.73 -8.08 8.92
CA GLN A 129 -0.14 -6.97 8.49
C GLN A 129 0.61 -5.63 8.49
N CYS A 130 1.39 -5.35 9.53
CA CYS A 130 2.24 -4.16 9.60
C CYS A 130 3.22 -4.11 8.43
N ALA A 131 3.92 -5.20 8.15
CA ALA A 131 4.86 -5.30 7.03
C ALA A 131 4.18 -5.06 5.67
N VAL A 132 2.96 -5.58 5.49
CA VAL A 132 2.17 -5.38 4.26
C VAL A 132 1.79 -3.90 4.08
N VAL A 133 1.35 -3.23 5.14
CA VAL A 133 1.02 -1.80 5.10
C VAL A 133 2.27 -0.96 4.84
N GLU A 134 3.41 -1.32 5.41
CA GLU A 134 4.71 -0.67 5.15
C GLU A 134 5.13 -0.85 3.69
N LEU A 135 5.00 -2.06 3.13
CA LEU A 135 5.25 -2.35 1.71
C LEU A 135 4.40 -1.45 0.80
N PHE A 136 3.08 -1.39 1.02
CA PHE A 136 2.21 -0.53 0.23
C PHE A 136 2.49 0.96 0.45
N THR A 137 2.93 1.35 1.64
CA THR A 137 3.37 2.73 1.90
C THR A 137 4.58 3.07 1.03
N ASN A 138 5.57 2.18 0.96
CA ASN A 138 6.76 2.35 0.13
C ASN A 138 6.43 2.35 -1.36
N ILE A 139 5.55 1.46 -1.83
CA ILE A 139 5.05 1.49 -3.21
C ILE A 139 4.41 2.86 -3.51
N CYS A 140 3.48 3.29 -2.65
CA CYS A 140 2.77 4.57 -2.79
C CYS A 140 3.64 5.80 -2.48
N SER A 141 4.90 5.63 -2.09
CA SER A 141 5.85 6.73 -1.97
C SER A 141 6.31 7.24 -3.34
N THR A 142 6.23 6.38 -4.37
CA THR A 142 6.62 6.69 -5.75
C THR A 142 5.42 7.12 -6.59
N ASP A 143 5.66 7.91 -7.64
CA ASP A 143 4.61 8.28 -8.61
C ASP A 143 4.06 7.06 -9.35
N ALA A 144 4.94 6.16 -9.81
CA ALA A 144 4.56 4.93 -10.50
C ALA A 144 3.68 4.02 -9.63
N GLY A 145 4.04 3.85 -8.35
CA GLY A 145 3.23 3.09 -7.41
C GLY A 145 1.86 3.71 -7.18
N ARG A 146 1.79 5.03 -6.94
CA ARG A 146 0.49 5.73 -6.80
C ARG A 146 -0.38 5.60 -8.05
N GLU A 147 0.20 5.74 -9.24
CA GLU A 147 -0.53 5.66 -10.51
C GLU A 147 -1.13 4.27 -10.75
N ILE A 148 -0.40 3.20 -10.40
CA ILE A 148 -0.83 1.83 -10.68
C ILE A 148 -1.65 1.22 -9.54
N PHE A 149 -1.38 1.56 -8.28
CA PHE A 149 -2.04 0.91 -7.14
C PHE A 149 -3.25 1.67 -6.60
N VAL A 150 -3.40 2.96 -6.93
CA VAL A 150 -4.35 3.82 -6.22
C VAL A 150 -5.09 4.79 -7.14
N ALA A 151 -4.42 5.33 -8.16
CA ALA A 151 -5.00 6.35 -9.02
C ALA A 151 -6.15 5.82 -9.87
N GLU A 152 -7.12 6.70 -10.18
CA GLU A 152 -8.24 6.37 -11.05
C GLU A 152 -7.75 6.15 -12.49
N ASN A 153 -7.65 4.88 -12.90
CA ASN A 153 -7.31 4.53 -14.27
C ASN A 153 -8.55 4.62 -15.17
N LYS A 154 -8.61 5.69 -15.98
CA LYS A 154 -9.64 5.89 -17.02
C LYS A 154 -9.64 4.81 -18.12
N SER A 155 -8.69 3.89 -18.11
CA SER A 155 -8.57 2.78 -19.06
C SER A 155 -9.63 1.68 -18.88
N GLY A 156 -10.39 1.68 -17.77
CA GLY A 156 -11.56 0.80 -17.59
C GLY A 156 -12.82 1.23 -18.36
N ALA A 157 -12.94 2.51 -18.72
CA ALA A 157 -14.16 3.08 -19.30
C ALA A 157 -14.26 3.00 -20.85
N ARG A 158 -13.49 2.11 -21.50
CA ARG A 158 -13.43 2.05 -22.98
C ARG A 158 -13.38 0.65 -23.60
N ARG A 159 -14.04 -0.35 -22.99
CA ARG A 159 -14.35 -1.62 -23.69
C ARG A 159 -15.85 -1.86 -23.98
N ASP A 160 -16.74 -0.95 -23.60
CA ASP A 160 -18.18 -1.07 -23.89
C ASP A 160 -18.63 -0.44 -25.23
N LEU A 161 -17.69 -0.19 -26.17
CA LEU A 161 -18.00 0.39 -27.48
C LEU A 161 -17.53 -0.47 -28.67
N GLN A 162 -17.50 -1.79 -28.51
CA GLN A 162 -17.38 -2.73 -29.63
C GLN A 162 -18.48 -3.80 -29.64
N GLU A 163 -19.72 -3.43 -29.35
CA GLU A 163 -20.91 -4.20 -29.74
C GLU A 163 -21.92 -3.31 -30.49
N SER A 164 -21.47 -2.64 -31.55
CA SER A 164 -22.39 -2.15 -32.57
C SER A 164 -21.65 -1.99 -33.90
N ASN A 165 -21.46 -3.10 -34.60
CA ASN A 165 -21.38 -3.18 -36.06
C ASN A 165 -21.31 -4.66 -36.48
N MET A 166 -22.46 -5.33 -36.45
CA MET A 166 -22.68 -6.49 -37.30
C MET A 166 -23.71 -6.11 -38.36
N ASP A 167 -23.26 -6.02 -39.61
CA ASP A 167 -24.09 -6.25 -40.78
C ASP A 167 -23.59 -7.54 -41.45
N PRO A 168 -24.47 -8.42 -41.96
CA PRO A 168 -24.22 -9.85 -42.02
C PRO A 168 -23.85 -10.33 -43.43
N LYS A 169 -22.61 -10.78 -43.68
CA LYS A 169 -22.32 -11.65 -44.86
C LYS A 169 -21.17 -12.63 -44.60
N GLY A 170 -21.57 -13.88 -44.30
CA GLY A 170 -21.03 -15.12 -44.88
C GLY A 170 -19.55 -15.45 -44.70
N SER A 171 -19.24 -16.48 -43.92
CA SER A 171 -18.91 -17.82 -44.43
C SER A 171 -18.32 -18.69 -43.30
N ASN A 172 -18.82 -19.93 -43.23
CA ASN A 172 -18.37 -20.98 -42.31
C ASN A 172 -16.90 -21.35 -42.57
N MET A 173 -16.10 -21.42 -41.51
CA MET A 173 -15.08 -22.47 -41.39
C MET A 173 -14.67 -22.68 -39.94
N ASP A 174 -14.68 -23.96 -39.57
CA ASP A 174 -14.33 -24.59 -38.31
C ASP A 174 -13.29 -23.87 -37.44
N LYS A 175 -13.70 -23.54 -36.21
CA LYS A 175 -12.80 -23.46 -35.05
C LYS A 175 -13.52 -24.05 -33.84
N GLN A 176 -13.17 -25.30 -33.50
CA GLN A 176 -13.19 -25.78 -32.12
C GLN A 176 -12.23 -24.88 -31.33
N GLY A 177 -12.75 -23.80 -30.77
CA GLY A 177 -12.06 -22.96 -29.81
C GLY A 177 -12.48 -23.40 -28.42
N LEU A 178 -11.51 -23.84 -27.62
CA LEU A 178 -11.67 -23.95 -26.18
C LEU A 178 -12.26 -22.63 -25.66
N ASN A 179 -13.43 -22.71 -25.01
CA ASN A 179 -13.86 -21.69 -24.06
C ASN A 179 -12.86 -21.73 -22.89
N VAL A 180 -11.72 -21.05 -23.06
CA VAL A 180 -10.98 -20.56 -21.92
C VAL A 180 -11.73 -19.31 -21.51
N GLU A 181 -12.54 -19.44 -20.46
CA GLU A 181 -13.04 -18.29 -19.73
C GLU A 181 -11.82 -17.48 -19.27
N HIS A 182 -11.44 -16.46 -20.06
CA HIS A 182 -10.54 -15.42 -19.60
C HIS A 182 -11.32 -14.59 -18.58
N HIS A 183 -11.38 -15.09 -17.33
CA HIS A 183 -11.43 -14.22 -16.17
C HIS A 183 -10.08 -13.47 -16.13
N GLU A 184 -9.91 -12.50 -17.04
CA GLU A 184 -8.95 -11.42 -16.84
C GLU A 184 -9.47 -10.65 -15.62
N THR A 185 -9.04 -11.05 -14.42
CA THR A 185 -9.23 -10.27 -13.20
C THR A 185 -8.48 -8.96 -13.41
N LEU A 186 -9.18 -7.94 -13.90
CA LEU A 186 -8.72 -6.57 -13.85
C LEU A 186 -8.24 -6.31 -12.41
N VAL A 187 -7.03 -5.79 -12.26
CA VAL A 187 -6.54 -5.35 -10.95
C VAL A 187 -7.51 -4.31 -10.44
N ASP A 188 -8.15 -4.64 -9.32
CA ASP A 188 -8.98 -3.67 -8.64
C ASP A 188 -8.05 -2.78 -7.81
N HIS A 189 -7.84 -1.55 -8.29
CA HIS A 189 -7.07 -0.51 -7.57
C HIS A 189 -7.63 -0.25 -6.16
N ARG A 190 -8.81 -0.79 -5.85
CA ARG A 190 -9.40 -0.79 -4.52
C ARG A 190 -8.71 -1.70 -3.52
N ASP A 191 -7.92 -2.69 -3.92
CA ASP A 191 -7.31 -3.62 -2.95
C ASP A 191 -6.45 -2.86 -1.92
N VAL A 192 -5.67 -1.87 -2.38
CA VAL A 192 -4.84 -1.04 -1.48
C VAL A 192 -5.68 -0.08 -0.63
N ILE A 193 -6.79 0.43 -1.16
CA ILE A 193 -7.76 1.23 -0.40
C ILE A 193 -8.38 0.38 0.71
N GLU A 194 -8.77 -0.85 0.41
CA GLU A 194 -9.35 -1.79 1.37
C GLU A 194 -8.34 -2.18 2.45
N VAL A 195 -7.08 -2.47 2.09
CA VAL A 195 -5.97 -2.67 3.05
C VAL A 195 -5.86 -1.47 3.99
N THR A 196 -5.86 -0.25 3.44
CA THR A 196 -5.71 0.99 4.19
C THR A 196 -6.86 1.16 5.19
N VAL A 197 -8.10 1.09 4.72
CA VAL A 197 -9.31 1.26 5.54
C VAL A 197 -9.37 0.21 6.65
N LYS A 198 -9.11 -1.06 6.32
CA LYS A 198 -9.09 -2.15 7.31
C LYS A 198 -8.01 -1.94 8.36
N ALA A 199 -6.79 -1.63 7.95
CA ALA A 199 -5.68 -1.40 8.85
C ALA A 199 -5.92 -0.22 9.80
N MET A 200 -6.57 0.85 9.33
CA MET A 200 -6.96 1.98 10.19
C MET A 200 -8.03 1.58 11.23
N LEU A 201 -9.01 0.79 10.80
CA LEU A 201 -10.17 0.43 11.62
C LEU A 201 -9.96 -0.79 12.52
N ASP A 202 -8.90 -1.58 12.30
CA ASP A 202 -8.59 -2.83 13.00
C ASP A 202 -8.55 -2.70 14.54
N GLY A 203 -8.08 -1.56 15.04
CA GLY A 203 -7.97 -1.28 16.48
C GLY A 203 -6.59 -1.58 17.06
N ASN A 204 -5.71 -2.29 16.33
CA ASN A 204 -4.29 -2.35 16.65
C ASN A 204 -3.64 -0.97 16.45
N ARG A 205 -3.07 -0.41 17.53
CA ARG A 205 -2.45 0.92 17.52
C ARG A 205 -1.24 0.98 16.59
N GLU A 206 -0.43 -0.07 16.58
CA GLU A 206 0.80 -0.11 15.80
C GLU A 206 0.51 -0.19 14.29
N LEU A 207 -0.54 -0.95 13.93
CA LEU A 207 -1.06 -1.02 12.57
C LEU A 207 -1.69 0.31 12.14
N LEU A 208 -2.44 0.97 13.02
CA LEU A 208 -3.02 2.30 12.75
C LEU A 208 -1.95 3.34 12.41
N VAL A 209 -0.84 3.37 13.15
CA VAL A 209 0.27 4.32 12.89
C VAL A 209 0.79 4.14 11.46
N ARG A 210 0.96 2.88 11.02
CA ARG A 210 1.41 2.55 9.66
C ARG A 210 0.37 2.90 8.60
N ALA A 211 -0.88 2.55 8.85
CA ALA A 211 -1.99 2.83 7.96
C ALA A 211 -2.21 4.35 7.77
N ALA A 212 -1.96 5.16 8.80
CA ALA A 212 -1.96 6.61 8.68
C ALA A 212 -0.85 7.11 7.72
N GLY A 213 0.33 6.48 7.73
CA GLY A 213 1.38 6.76 6.75
C GLY A 213 0.96 6.39 5.32
N LEU A 214 0.31 5.24 5.15
CA LEU A 214 -0.21 4.79 3.85
C LEU A 214 -1.29 5.75 3.32
N VAL A 215 -2.28 6.12 4.13
CA VAL A 215 -3.35 7.02 3.69
C VAL A 215 -2.83 8.43 3.37
N TYR A 216 -1.79 8.89 4.07
CA TYR A 216 -1.08 10.12 3.73
C TYR A 216 -0.51 10.03 2.30
N ASN A 217 0.22 8.97 1.96
CA ASN A 217 0.76 8.77 0.62
C ASN A 217 -0.33 8.64 -0.45
N ILE A 218 -1.40 7.91 -0.17
CA ILE A 218 -2.59 7.77 -1.04
C ILE A 218 -3.21 9.14 -1.33
N SER A 219 -3.31 10.01 -0.32
CA SER A 219 -3.91 11.35 -0.47
C SER A 219 -3.13 12.29 -1.39
N MET A 220 -1.89 11.94 -1.73
CA MET A 220 -1.08 12.67 -2.71
C MET A 220 -1.36 12.23 -4.16
N ALA A 221 -2.13 11.16 -4.36
CA ALA A 221 -2.54 10.65 -5.67
C ALA A 221 -3.87 11.26 -6.15
N LYS A 222 -4.15 11.10 -7.45
CA LYS A 222 -5.49 11.36 -8.02
C LYS A 222 -6.36 10.13 -7.85
N VAL A 223 -6.95 9.98 -6.68
CA VAL A 223 -7.87 8.87 -6.36
C VAL A 223 -9.29 9.17 -6.83
N SER A 224 -10.12 8.14 -7.00
CA SER A 224 -11.55 8.30 -7.27
C SER A 224 -12.28 8.90 -6.07
N GLU A 225 -13.45 9.50 -6.31
CA GLU A 225 -14.30 10.04 -5.24
C GLU A 225 -14.71 8.95 -4.23
N GLU A 226 -14.99 7.73 -4.70
CA GLU A 226 -15.33 6.58 -3.85
C GLU A 226 -14.18 6.21 -2.91
N SER A 227 -12.96 6.06 -3.43
CA SER A 227 -11.77 5.75 -2.63
C SER A 227 -11.47 6.85 -1.61
N ALA A 228 -11.62 8.11 -2.01
CA ALA A 228 -11.46 9.25 -1.11
C ALA A 228 -12.51 9.25 0.01
N LEU A 229 -13.77 8.91 -0.29
CA LEU A 229 -14.86 8.84 0.68
C LEU A 229 -14.64 7.70 1.70
N GLU A 230 -14.22 6.52 1.24
CA GLU A 230 -13.89 5.38 2.10
C GLU A 230 -12.74 5.70 3.05
N CYS A 231 -11.64 6.23 2.52
CA CYS A 231 -10.50 6.64 3.34
C CYS A 231 -10.88 7.75 4.32
N SER A 232 -11.68 8.74 3.89
CA SER A 232 -12.12 9.84 4.75
C SER A 232 -13.01 9.34 5.90
N SER A 233 -13.89 8.38 5.63
CA SER A 233 -14.71 7.75 6.67
C SER A 233 -13.84 7.06 7.73
N ALA A 234 -12.81 6.31 7.30
CA ALA A 234 -11.87 5.65 8.19
C ALA A 234 -11.02 6.65 8.99
N ILE A 235 -10.55 7.73 8.34
CA ILE A 235 -9.82 8.83 8.98
C ILE A 235 -10.66 9.46 10.08
N LEU A 236 -11.91 9.82 9.78
CA LEU A 236 -12.80 10.47 10.75
C LEU A 236 -13.05 9.57 11.96
N GLU A 237 -13.30 8.28 11.75
CA GLU A 237 -13.43 7.30 12.83
C GLU A 237 -12.16 7.25 13.69
N CYS A 238 -10.98 7.24 13.05
CA CYS A 238 -9.70 7.22 13.75
C CYS A 238 -9.47 8.47 14.59
N LEU A 239 -9.75 9.66 14.04
CA LEU A 239 -9.53 10.94 14.71
C LEU A 239 -10.40 11.15 15.95
N ARG A 240 -11.45 10.36 16.15
CA ARG A 240 -12.24 10.35 17.40
C ARG A 240 -11.55 9.61 18.53
N ARG A 241 -10.62 8.69 18.23
CA ARG A 241 -9.91 7.90 19.26
C ARG A 241 -9.05 8.82 20.12
N ASP A 242 -8.99 8.54 21.41
CA ASP A 242 -8.09 9.23 22.32
C ASP A 242 -6.64 8.74 22.15
N ASP A 243 -5.68 9.51 22.66
CA ASP A 243 -4.25 9.13 22.74
C ASP A 243 -3.52 8.85 21.41
N LEU A 244 -3.97 9.44 20.29
CA LEU A 244 -3.26 9.33 19.01
C LEU A 244 -1.87 9.98 19.04
N GLU A 245 -0.93 9.39 18.31
CA GLU A 245 0.40 9.98 18.11
C GLU A 245 0.31 11.24 17.26
N THR A 246 1.18 12.22 17.54
CA THR A 246 1.21 13.49 16.80
C THR A 246 1.41 13.28 15.30
N SER A 247 2.24 12.31 14.90
CA SER A 247 2.45 11.92 13.49
C SER A 247 1.17 11.35 12.87
N THR A 248 0.49 10.43 13.56
CA THR A 248 -0.79 9.85 13.12
C THR A 248 -1.85 10.93 12.92
N VAL A 249 -2.00 11.86 13.87
CA VAL A 249 -2.94 12.98 13.75
C VAL A 249 -2.60 13.84 12.54
N TYR A 250 -1.32 14.20 12.37
CA TYR A 250 -0.87 15.00 11.22
C TYR A 250 -1.18 14.30 9.89
N HIS A 251 -0.82 13.02 9.74
CA HIS A 251 -1.07 12.24 8.54
C HIS A 251 -2.55 12.17 8.18
N CYS A 252 -3.41 11.87 9.18
CA CYS A 252 -4.85 11.80 9.01
C CYS A 252 -5.46 13.14 8.59
N LEU A 253 -5.10 14.24 9.28
CA LEU A 253 -5.64 15.57 8.95
C LEU A 253 -5.16 16.06 7.58
N PHE A 254 -3.90 15.80 7.23
CA PHE A 254 -3.38 16.10 5.91
C PHE A 254 -4.13 15.34 4.81
N ALA A 255 -4.32 14.04 4.99
CA ALA A 255 -5.05 13.21 4.04
C ALA A 255 -6.51 13.67 3.88
N LEU A 256 -7.19 13.96 5.01
CA LEU A 256 -8.55 14.48 5.00
C LEU A 256 -8.67 15.81 4.24
N ASN A 257 -7.74 16.75 4.48
CA ASN A 257 -7.71 18.03 3.77
C ASN A 257 -7.55 17.84 2.25
N ASN A 258 -6.73 16.88 1.81
CA ASN A 258 -6.58 16.57 0.39
C ASN A 258 -7.83 15.92 -0.19
N PHE A 259 -8.45 14.98 0.52
CA PHE A 259 -9.67 14.32 0.06
C PHE A 259 -10.88 15.27 0.00
N MET A 260 -11.01 16.23 0.92
CA MET A 260 -12.06 17.25 0.86
C MET A 260 -11.98 18.13 -0.41
N LYS A 261 -10.79 18.29 -1.00
CA LYS A 261 -10.62 19.01 -2.26
C LYS A 261 -11.10 18.21 -3.47
N ILE A 262 -11.27 16.89 -3.32
CA ILE A 262 -11.71 15.99 -4.39
C ILE A 262 -13.23 16.04 -4.53
N SER A 263 -13.98 15.87 -3.45
CA SER A 263 -15.45 15.80 -3.49
C SER A 263 -16.12 16.58 -2.34
N PRO A 264 -17.15 17.40 -2.62
CA PRO A 264 -17.93 18.08 -1.59
C PRO A 264 -18.68 17.11 -0.67
N GLU A 265 -18.89 15.86 -1.09
CA GLU A 265 -19.50 14.83 -0.25
C GLU A 265 -18.67 14.54 1.00
N ILE A 266 -17.34 14.63 0.90
CA ILE A 266 -16.42 14.40 2.01
C ILE A 266 -16.48 15.56 3.02
N VAL A 267 -16.68 16.79 2.53
CA VAL A 267 -16.94 17.96 3.39
C VAL A 267 -18.26 17.77 4.13
N ASN A 268 -19.31 17.35 3.43
CA ASN A 268 -20.62 17.07 4.04
C ASN A 268 -20.53 15.94 5.07
N LEU A 269 -19.82 14.85 4.76
CA LEU A 269 -19.57 13.74 5.68
C LEU A 269 -18.85 14.22 6.94
N THR A 270 -17.84 15.07 6.79
CA THR A 270 -17.07 15.59 7.94
C THR A 270 -17.93 16.51 8.81
N ASN A 271 -18.75 17.38 8.20
CA ASN A 271 -19.72 18.19 8.95
C ASN A 271 -20.76 17.33 9.68
N LEU A 272 -21.19 16.21 9.07
CA LEU A 272 -22.17 15.29 9.65
C LEU A 272 -21.61 14.50 10.84
N ILE A 273 -20.42 13.91 10.68
CA ILE A 273 -19.77 13.13 11.74
C ILE A 273 -19.29 14.03 12.87
N GLY A 274 -18.85 15.25 12.52
CA GLY A 274 -18.26 16.21 13.44
C GLY A 274 -16.81 15.87 13.78
N ILE A 275 -15.95 16.88 13.74
CA ILE A 275 -14.55 16.78 14.17
C ILE A 275 -14.19 17.96 15.08
N GLU A 276 -13.69 17.67 16.27
CA GLU A 276 -13.27 18.69 17.23
C GLU A 276 -11.82 19.12 16.95
N LEU A 277 -11.63 20.01 15.97
CA LEU A 277 -10.28 20.47 15.58
C LEU A 277 -9.51 21.15 16.72
N SER A 278 -10.23 21.82 17.62
CA SER A 278 -9.67 22.52 18.78
C SER A 278 -8.78 21.64 19.67
N ARG A 279 -9.06 20.32 19.72
CA ARG A 279 -8.29 19.35 20.50
C ARG A 279 -6.89 19.10 19.93
N PHE A 280 -6.66 19.41 18.65
CA PHE A 280 -5.39 19.14 17.97
C PHE A 280 -4.48 20.36 17.85
N LEU A 281 -5.01 21.59 18.01
CA LEU A 281 -4.29 22.86 17.77
C LEU A 281 -2.97 23.01 18.56
N LYS A 282 -2.82 22.33 19.69
CA LYS A 282 -1.63 22.43 20.56
C LYS A 282 -0.58 21.35 20.32
N LEU A 283 -0.81 20.43 19.38
CA LEU A 283 0.09 19.28 19.15
C LEU A 283 1.35 19.70 18.38
N SER A 284 1.22 20.49 17.32
CA SER A 284 2.33 21.03 16.55
C SER A 284 1.88 22.19 15.66
N LYS A 285 2.82 23.04 15.24
CA LYS A 285 2.54 24.14 14.31
C LYS A 285 1.97 23.63 12.98
N SER A 286 2.50 22.53 12.45
CA SER A 286 2.02 21.96 11.19
C SER A 286 0.59 21.43 11.29
N ILE A 287 0.20 20.89 12.45
CA ILE A 287 -1.18 20.46 12.71
C ILE A 287 -2.09 21.69 12.83
N GLU A 288 -1.66 22.73 13.55
CA GLU A 288 -2.40 23.98 13.67
C GLU A 288 -2.69 24.60 12.30
N GLU A 289 -1.70 24.64 11.40
CA GLU A 289 -1.86 25.11 10.02
C GLU A 289 -2.94 24.30 9.26
N ILE A 290 -2.91 22.97 9.33
CA ILE A 290 -3.90 22.12 8.65
C ILE A 290 -5.29 22.27 9.26
N CYS A 291 -5.41 22.39 10.59
CA CYS A 291 -6.69 22.65 11.24
C CYS A 291 -7.30 23.97 10.74
N ASN A 292 -6.49 25.04 10.64
CA ASN A 292 -6.95 26.33 10.12
C ASN A 292 -7.35 26.26 8.63
N GLU A 293 -6.73 25.39 7.83
CA GLU A 293 -7.18 25.12 6.45
C GLU A 293 -8.52 24.38 6.44
N LEU A 294 -8.68 23.35 7.27
CA LEU A 294 -9.90 22.56 7.38
C LEU A 294 -11.10 23.42 7.85
N GLU A 295 -10.89 24.35 8.79
CA GLU A 295 -11.94 25.27 9.25
C GLU A 295 -12.54 26.13 8.12
N GLN A 296 -11.82 26.33 7.01
CA GLN A 296 -12.36 27.07 5.86
C GLN A 296 -13.41 26.28 5.07
N TYR A 297 -13.36 24.94 5.16
CA TYR A 297 -14.31 24.04 4.49
C TYR A 297 -15.51 23.68 5.38
N LEU A 298 -15.28 23.64 6.69
CA LEU A 298 -16.27 23.21 7.66
C LEU A 298 -17.16 24.37 8.09
N ILE A 299 -18.44 24.09 8.28
CA ILE A 299 -19.37 25.06 8.85
C ILE A 299 -19.18 24.97 10.36
N VAL A 300 -18.17 25.67 10.89
CA VAL A 300 -17.91 25.80 12.34
C VAL A 300 -18.74 26.93 12.93
#